data_AF-A0A452YJE1-F1
#
_entry.id   AF-A0A452YJE1-F1
#
_cell.length_a   1.000
_cell.length_b   1.000
_cell.length_c   1.000
_cell.angle_alpha   90.00
_cell.angle_beta   90.00
_cell.angle_gamma   90.00
#
_symmetry.space_group_name_H-M   'P 1'
#
loop_
_entity.id
_entity.type
_entity.pdbx_description
1 polymer ?
#
loop_
_entity_poly.entity_id
_entity_poly.type
_entity_poly.pdbx_seq_one_letter_code
_entity_poly.pdbx_strand_id
1 'polypeptide(L)' 'DVTATKGNEFEDYFLKRELLMGIYEKGFERPSPIQEESIPIALTGSDILARAKNGTGKTAAFCIPALEKIDP' A
#
# COMPACT_ATOMS: atom_id res chain seq x y z
N ASP A 1 14.96 3.35 7.75
CA ASP A 1 14.68 2.06 7.07
C ASP A 1 13.42 1.57 7.75
N VAL A 2 12.41 1.20 7.00
CA VAL A 2 11.11 0.83 7.57
C VAL A 2 11.07 -0.68 7.66
N THR A 3 11.15 -1.21 8.88
CA THR A 3 11.41 -2.65 9.11
C THR A 3 10.38 -3.33 10.01
N ALA A 4 9.55 -2.58 10.73
CA ALA A 4 8.57 -3.12 11.66
C ALA A 4 7.15 -2.88 11.14
N THR A 5 6.27 -3.87 11.31
CA THR A 5 4.84 -3.74 11.03
C THR A 5 4.09 -3.20 12.26
N LYS A 6 3.08 -2.38 12.04
CA LYS A 6 2.08 -1.90 12.99
C LYS A 6 0.91 -2.88 13.14
N GLY A 7 0.76 -3.82 12.19
CA GLY A 7 -0.29 -4.83 12.22
C GLY A 7 -1.57 -4.38 11.55
N ASN A 8 -1.48 -3.45 10.60
CA ASN A 8 -2.62 -2.96 9.84
C ASN A 8 -3.07 -4.03 8.83
N GLU A 9 -4.31 -3.93 8.38
CA GLU A 9 -4.89 -4.70 7.28
C GLU A 9 -5.18 -3.77 6.09
N PHE A 10 -5.37 -4.31 4.88
CA PHE A 10 -5.61 -3.45 3.69
C PHE A 10 -6.97 -2.75 3.76
N GLU A 11 -7.92 -3.32 4.51
CA GLU A 11 -9.23 -2.78 4.84
C GLU A 11 -9.14 -1.46 5.59
N ASP A 12 -8.09 -1.26 6.39
CA ASP A 12 -7.87 -0.03 7.17
C ASP A 12 -7.61 1.20 6.29
N TYR A 13 -7.33 0.99 4.99
CA TYR A 13 -7.02 2.06 4.04
C TYR A 13 -8.22 2.55 3.23
N PHE A 14 -9.42 1.99 3.46
CA PHE A 14 -10.68 2.42 2.82
C PHE A 14 -10.61 2.47 1.28
N LEU A 15 -9.91 1.52 0.67
CA LEU A 15 -9.75 1.41 -0.78
C LEU A 15 -11.08 1.03 -1.47
N LYS A 16 -11.21 1.36 -2.76
CA LYS A 16 -12.28 0.83 -3.63
C LYS A 16 -12.34 -0.70 -3.50
N ARG A 17 -13.55 -1.24 -3.38
CA ARG A 17 -13.80 -2.68 -3.18
C ARG A 17 -13.10 -3.55 -4.24
N GLU A 18 -13.15 -3.14 -5.50
CA GLU A 18 -12.54 -3.89 -6.61
C GLU A 18 -11.01 -3.96 -6.49
N LEU A 19 -10.39 -2.86 -6.05
CA LEU A 19 -8.95 -2.81 -5.80
C LEU A 19 -8.58 -3.72 -4.62
N LEU A 20 -9.34 -3.67 -3.53
CA LEU A 20 -9.13 -4.53 -2.37
C LEU A 20 -9.23 -6.02 -2.75
N MET A 21 -10.23 -6.39 -3.55
CA MET A 21 -10.36 -7.76 -4.08
C MET A 21 -9.13 -8.16 -4.93
N GLY A 22 -8.69 -7.28 -5.84
CA GLY A 22 -7.51 -7.53 -6.67
C GLY A 22 -6.22 -7.71 -5.86
N ILE A 23 -6.06 -6.99 -4.74
CA ILE A 23 -4.94 -7.15 -3.81
C ILE A 23 -4.94 -8.58 -3.25
N TYR A 24 -6.07 -9.06 -2.73
CA TYR A 24 -6.16 -10.41 -2.17
C TYR A 24 -6.04 -11.52 -3.22
N GLU A 25 -6.63 -11.35 -4.41
CA GLU A 25 -6.50 -12.31 -5.52
C GLU A 25 -5.05 -12.47 -6.00
N LYS A 26 -4.22 -11.42 -5.85
CA LYS A 26 -2.78 -11.48 -6.12
C LYS A 26 -1.95 -12.09 -4.99
N GLY A 27 -2.59 -12.51 -3.89
CA GLY A 27 -1.95 -13.18 -2.76
C GLY A 27 -1.33 -12.25 -1.73
N PHE A 28 -1.72 -10.96 -1.70
CA PHE A 28 -1.29 -10.06 -0.64
C PHE A 28 -2.22 -10.22 0.57
N GLU A 29 -1.71 -10.79 1.66
CA GLU A 29 -2.50 -11.01 2.88
C GLU A 29 -2.45 -9.83 3.85
N ARG A 30 -1.27 -9.20 4.00
CA ARG A 30 -1.05 -8.06 4.89
C ARG A 30 -0.09 -7.05 4.24
N PRO A 31 -0.24 -5.74 4.53
CA PRO A 31 0.70 -4.74 4.08
C PRO A 31 2.08 -4.97 4.71
N SER A 32 3.14 -4.80 3.93
CA SER A 32 4.51 -4.81 4.44
C SER A 32 4.81 -3.52 5.23
N PRO A 33 5.89 -3.45 6.04
CA PRO A 33 6.24 -2.26 6.80
C PRO A 33 6.26 -0.97 5.96
N ILE A 34 6.85 -1.02 4.76
CA ILE A 34 6.92 0.16 3.89
C ILE A 34 5.54 0.54 3.33
N GLN A 35 4.66 -0.43 3.10
CA GLN A 35 3.29 -0.20 2.63
C GLN A 35 2.43 0.43 3.73
N GLU A 36 2.53 -0.06 4.97
CA GLU A 36 1.82 0.52 6.13
C GLU A 36 2.19 1.98 6.38
N GLU A 37 3.45 2.35 6.19
CA GLU A 37 3.87 3.75 6.35
C GLU A 37 3.46 4.63 5.16
N SER A 38 3.56 4.11 3.93
CA SER A 38 3.46 4.97 2.74
C SER A 38 2.08 5.00 2.10
N ILE A 39 1.31 3.92 2.11
CA ILE A 39 -0.01 3.87 1.46
C ILE A 39 -0.96 4.93 2.04
N PRO A 40 -1.16 5.03 3.38
CA PRO A 40 -2.07 6.03 3.93
C PRO A 40 -1.66 7.46 3.56
N ILE A 41 -0.36 7.75 3.57
CA ILE A 41 0.17 9.07 3.22
C ILE A 41 -0.05 9.35 1.72
N ALA A 42 0.17 8.36 0.85
CA ALA A 42 0.08 8.52 -0.60
C ALA A 42 -1.38 8.74 -1.03
N LEU A 43 -2.31 8.08 -0.35
CA LEU A 43 -3.75 8.27 -0.56
C LEU A 43 -4.16 9.73 -0.31
N THR A 44 -3.51 10.45 0.63
CA THR A 44 -3.77 11.89 0.85
C THR A 44 -3.32 12.79 -0.30
N GLY A 45 -2.48 12.29 -1.22
CA GLY A 45 -1.89 13.10 -2.30
C GLY A 45 -0.60 13.82 -1.92
N SER A 46 -0.02 13.48 -0.77
CA SER A 46 1.29 14.00 -0.36
C SER A 46 2.42 13.31 -1.13
N ASP A 47 3.48 14.05 -1.43
CA ASP A 47 4.74 13.50 -1.93
C ASP A 47 5.47 12.73 -0.83
N ILE A 48 6.06 11.58 -1.19
CA ILE A 48 6.71 10.69 -0.23
C ILE A 48 8.12 10.32 -0.71
N LEU A 49 9.09 10.47 0.18
CA LEU A 49 10.41 9.85 0.05
C LEU A 49 10.52 8.62 0.96
N ALA A 50 10.43 7.45 0.36
CA ALA A 50 10.45 6.16 1.06
C ALA A 50 11.76 5.40 0.81
N ARG A 51 12.44 4.93 1.87
CA ARG A 51 13.66 4.10 1.78
C ARG A 51 13.46 2.74 2.46
N ALA A 52 13.50 1.69 1.64
CA ALA A 52 13.45 0.29 2.08
C ALA A 52 14.29 -0.61 1.15
N LYS A 53 14.70 -1.78 1.64
CA LYS A 53 15.50 -2.77 0.88
C LYS A 53 14.71 -3.38 -0.29
N ASN A 54 15.38 -4.11 -1.19
CA ASN A 54 14.69 -4.84 -2.26
C ASN A 54 13.83 -5.99 -1.69
N GLY A 55 12.74 -6.33 -2.38
CA GLY A 55 11.79 -7.35 -1.91
C GLY A 55 10.83 -6.90 -0.79
N THR A 56 10.87 -5.64 -0.36
CA THR A 56 10.02 -5.11 0.72
C THR A 56 8.63 -4.64 0.27
N GLY A 57 8.29 -4.76 -1.02
CA GLY A 57 6.96 -4.38 -1.52
C GLY A 57 6.78 -2.92 -1.93
N LYS A 58 7.88 -2.16 -2.17
CA LYS A 58 7.85 -0.76 -2.63
C LYS A 58 7.00 -0.53 -3.89
N THR A 59 7.01 -1.48 -4.84
CA THR A 59 6.22 -1.36 -6.08
C THR A 59 4.73 -1.29 -5.78
N ALA A 60 4.21 -2.23 -4.98
CA ALA A 60 2.81 -2.21 -4.57
C ALA A 60 2.48 -0.99 -3.68
N ALA A 61 3.44 -0.54 -2.85
CA ALA A 61 3.28 0.68 -2.04
C ALA A 61 3.02 1.94 -2.87
N PHE A 62 3.51 1.99 -4.12
CA PHE A 62 3.21 3.04 -5.08
C PHE A 62 1.97 2.71 -5.94
N CYS A 63 1.86 1.48 -6.44
CA CYS A 63 0.79 1.10 -7.36
C CYS A 63 -0.61 1.12 -6.72
N ILE A 64 -0.76 0.69 -5.47
CA ILE A 64 -2.04 0.67 -4.77
C ILE A 64 -2.67 2.08 -4.71
N PRO A 65 -2.00 3.11 -4.14
CA PRO A 65 -2.57 4.46 -4.10
C PRO A 65 -2.72 5.10 -5.49
N ALA A 66 -1.89 4.70 -6.48
CA ALA A 66 -2.05 5.16 -7.85
C ALA A 66 -3.32 4.59 -8.51
N LEU A 67 -3.55 3.27 -8.39
CA LEU A 67 -4.74 2.60 -8.91
C LEU A 67 -6.02 3.09 -8.24
N GLU A 68 -5.98 3.37 -6.93
CA GLU A 68 -7.13 3.91 -6.20
C GLU A 68 -7.63 5.23 -6.79
N LYS A 69 -6.70 6.10 -7.22
CA LYS A 69 -7.00 7.44 -7.75
C LYS A 69 -7.40 7.45 -9.22
N ILE A 70 -7.18 6.35 -9.95
CA ILE A 70 -7.60 6.26 -11.34
C ILE A 70 -9.10 6.00 -11.36
N ASP A 71 -9.82 6.78 -12.15
CA ASP A 71 -11.19 6.46 -12.55
C ASP A 71 -11.15 5.66 -13.86
N PRO A 72 -11.99 4.61 -13.98
CA PRO A 72 -12.03 3.73 -15.15
C PRO A 72 -12.52 4.43 -16.42
#